data_AF-A0A7W0CS61-F1
#
_entry.id   AF-A0A7W0CS61-F1
#
_cell.length_a   1.000
_cell.length_b   1.000
_cell.length_c   1.000
_cell.angle_alpha   90.00
_cell.angle_beta   90.00
_cell.angle_gamma   90.00
#
_symmetry.space_group_name_H-M   'P 1'
#
loop_
_entity.id
_entity.type
_entity.pdbx_description
1 polymer ?
#
loop_
_entity_poly.entity_id
_entity_poly.type
_entity_poly.pdbx_seq_one_letter_code
_entity_poly.pdbx_strand_id
1 'polypeptide(L)'
;MNDVDKITEKLARVGRDHPGAPESGPGARALLAAITADERESPAPRRRIPAARLGVGLAAAAALAVGIVVGPSLLDDRPGVSSSYAVTRSPEGIVIIEVRDFADAPGLARRLAELGVPAVVDLVPEGSRCREPRGVTVDDIPKGLYSLPENITGDPHGPGWQMRIDTRLFRPGETFVWTISPHAHGGSSTSTILMKDPVAPCVLEADPNPGSRMVRGPALADRQGGPLEGFRSDEKSVGEVRAELARRKLKATYLIVDVPEGNPGGYAESPDQTRTVGDDWTVWEAFDTEPGTVQLLVTERRHDRNPVYGGPRDALLPE
;
A
#
# COMPACT_ATOMS: atom_id res chain seq x y z
N MET A 1 -31.91 27.13 -26.07
CA MET A 1 -30.45 27.38 -26.13
C MET A 1 -29.89 26.73 -24.88
N ASN A 2 -29.29 25.55 -25.03
CA ASN A 2 -28.95 24.66 -23.92
C ASN A 2 -27.52 24.94 -23.43
N ASP A 3 -27.22 24.60 -22.17
CA ASP A 3 -25.94 24.90 -21.50
C ASP A 3 -24.69 24.39 -22.24
N VAL A 4 -24.85 23.40 -23.12
CA VAL A 4 -23.77 22.88 -23.99
C VAL A 4 -23.27 23.94 -24.98
N ASP A 5 -24.15 24.78 -25.50
CA ASP A 5 -23.79 25.83 -26.47
C ASP A 5 -22.93 26.91 -25.79
N LYS A 6 -23.22 27.24 -24.52
CA LYS A 6 -22.45 28.20 -23.72
C LYS A 6 -21.05 27.70 -23.34
N ILE A 7 -20.89 26.39 -23.15
CA ILE A 7 -19.58 25.79 -22.84
C ILE A 7 -18.70 25.77 -24.10
N THR A 8 -19.30 25.47 -25.25
CA THR A 8 -18.58 25.40 -26.53
C THR A 8 -18.07 26.78 -26.97
N GLU A 9 -18.84 27.85 -26.73
CA GLU A 9 -18.45 29.24 -27.03
C GLU A 9 -17.24 29.71 -26.19
N LYS A 10 -17.06 29.19 -24.97
CA LYS A 10 -15.93 29.54 -24.10
C LYS A 10 -14.62 28.84 -24.46
N LEU A 11 -14.67 27.74 -25.20
CA LEU A 11 -13.49 26.93 -25.55
C LEU A 11 -12.88 27.28 -26.92
N ALA A 12 -13.58 28.06 -27.75
CA ALA A 12 -13.08 28.51 -29.03
C ALA A 12 -12.18 29.76 -28.90
N ARG A 13 -10.98 29.62 -28.30
CA ARG A 13 -9.91 30.63 -28.41
C ARG A 13 -8.89 30.24 -29.48
N VAL A 14 -9.27 30.38 -30.74
CA VAL A 14 -8.37 30.88 -31.78
C VAL A 14 -9.23 31.73 -32.73
N GLY A 15 -9.20 33.05 -32.54
CA GLY A 15 -9.85 33.98 -33.45
C GLY A 15 -9.12 34.02 -34.79
N ARG A 16 -9.86 34.03 -35.91
CA ARG A 16 -9.33 34.04 -37.28
C ARG A 16 -8.44 35.24 -37.61
N ASP A 17 -8.45 36.28 -36.78
CA ASP A 17 -7.79 37.55 -37.06
C ASP A 17 -6.56 37.81 -36.15
N HIS A 18 -6.08 36.79 -35.42
CA HIS A 18 -4.88 36.91 -34.59
C HIS A 18 -3.73 36.08 -35.19
N PRO A 19 -2.60 36.69 -35.60
CA PRO A 19 -1.43 35.94 -36.05
C PRO A 19 -0.94 35.05 -34.90
N GLY A 20 -0.78 33.76 -35.19
CA GLY A 20 -0.32 32.77 -34.24
C GLY A 20 1.01 33.14 -33.59
N ALA A 21 1.25 32.59 -32.40
CA ALA A 21 2.43 32.82 -31.58
C ALA A 21 3.76 32.70 -32.37
N PRO A 22 4.81 33.46 -31.99
CA PRO A 22 6.04 33.59 -32.75
C PRO A 22 6.80 32.26 -32.94
N GLU A 23 7.60 32.22 -34.01
CA GLU A 23 8.33 31.05 -34.50
C GLU A 23 9.04 30.26 -33.39
N SER A 24 8.77 28.96 -33.35
CA SER A 24 9.40 27.96 -32.48
C SER A 24 10.90 28.23 -32.28
N GLY A 25 11.29 28.50 -31.03
CA GLY A 25 12.66 28.80 -30.63
C GLY A 25 13.62 27.62 -30.85
N PRO A 26 14.94 27.84 -30.67
CA PRO A 26 15.98 26.85 -30.99
C PRO A 26 15.75 25.48 -30.35
N GLY A 27 15.24 25.44 -29.11
CA GLY A 27 14.92 24.19 -28.41
C GLY A 27 13.76 23.41 -29.03
N ALA A 28 12.72 24.09 -29.51
CA ALA A 28 11.60 23.44 -30.19
C ALA A 28 11.99 22.91 -31.57
N ARG A 29 12.92 23.59 -32.27
CA ARG A 29 13.50 23.07 -33.52
C ARG A 29 14.41 21.88 -33.27
N ALA A 30 15.19 21.88 -32.19
CA ALA A 30 16.04 20.76 -31.81
C ALA A 30 15.20 19.52 -31.43
N LEU A 31 14.09 19.71 -30.72
CA LEU A 31 13.16 18.63 -30.39
C LEU A 31 12.48 18.06 -31.65
N LEU A 32 12.03 18.93 -32.56
CA LEU A 32 11.44 18.49 -33.82
C LEU A 32 12.47 17.79 -34.72
N ALA A 33 13.72 18.27 -34.74
CA ALA A 33 14.83 17.64 -35.45
C ALA A 33 15.19 16.27 -34.86
N ALA A 34 15.15 16.11 -33.54
CA ALA A 34 15.37 14.81 -32.89
C ALA A 34 14.25 13.81 -33.24
N ILE A 35 12.99 14.23 -33.19
CA ILE A 35 11.84 13.37 -33.55
C ILE A 35 11.89 12.97 -35.03
N THR A 36 12.20 13.93 -35.92
CA THR A 36 12.28 13.65 -37.36
C THR A 36 13.55 12.90 -37.78
N ALA A 37 14.63 12.97 -37.00
CA ALA A 37 15.82 12.15 -37.20
C ALA A 37 15.59 10.69 -36.76
N ASP A 38 14.80 10.47 -35.71
CA ASP A 38 14.40 9.13 -35.26
C ASP A 38 13.48 8.43 -36.28
N GLU A 39 12.73 9.21 -37.08
CA GLU A 39 11.87 8.68 -38.15
C GLU A 39 12.58 8.55 -39.52
N ARG A 40 13.87 8.89 -39.63
CA ARG A 40 14.65 8.74 -40.88
C ARG A 40 16.02 8.15 -40.66
N GLU A 41 16.05 6.83 -40.42
CA GLU A 41 17.17 6.01 -40.89
C GLU A 41 16.67 4.78 -41.66
N SER A 42 16.96 4.81 -42.96
CA SER A 42 16.78 3.70 -43.91
C SER A 42 17.93 2.67 -43.80
N PRO A 43 17.78 1.48 -44.40
CA PRO A 43 18.23 0.21 -43.83
C PRO A 43 19.65 -0.21 -44.23
N ALA A 44 20.34 -0.94 -43.35
CA ALA A 44 21.49 -1.78 -43.71
C ALA A 44 21.03 -3.24 -43.93
N PRO A 45 21.57 -3.98 -44.93
CA PRO A 45 21.01 -5.26 -45.34
C PRO A 45 21.63 -6.43 -44.55
N ARG A 46 20.81 -7.20 -43.83
CA ARG A 46 21.20 -8.53 -43.35
C ARG A 46 20.08 -9.56 -43.52
N ARG A 47 20.38 -10.51 -44.42
CA ARG A 47 19.97 -11.92 -44.56
C ARG A 47 18.58 -12.36 -44.07
N ARG A 48 17.87 -12.93 -45.05
CA ARG A 48 16.60 -13.68 -45.00
C ARG A 48 16.59 -14.77 -43.92
N ILE A 49 15.59 -14.73 -43.03
CA ILE A 49 14.95 -15.89 -42.38
C ILE A 49 13.43 -15.60 -42.36
N PRO A 50 12.55 -16.55 -42.75
CA PRO A 50 11.17 -16.23 -43.12
C PRO A 50 10.25 -15.94 -41.93
N ALA A 51 9.30 -15.04 -42.18
CA ALA A 51 8.24 -14.63 -41.28
C ALA A 51 7.20 -15.72 -41.03
N ALA A 52 6.78 -15.86 -39.77
CA ALA A 52 5.41 -16.24 -39.43
C ALA A 52 4.79 -15.05 -38.67
N ARG A 53 3.54 -14.78 -39.02
CA ARG A 53 2.81 -13.53 -38.81
C ARG A 53 1.98 -13.55 -37.53
N LEU A 54 1.48 -12.35 -37.20
CA LEU A 54 0.37 -12.00 -36.30
C LEU A 54 0.82 -11.74 -34.84
N GLY A 55 0.64 -10.58 -34.23
CA GLY A 55 -0.12 -9.38 -34.58
C GLY A 55 -0.75 -8.80 -33.31
N VAL A 56 -0.68 -7.46 -33.14
CA VAL A 56 -1.52 -6.60 -32.25
C VAL A 56 -1.35 -6.85 -30.74
N GLY A 57 -1.16 -5.88 -29.85
CA GLY A 57 -1.08 -4.43 -29.93
C GLY A 57 -0.75 -3.90 -28.53
N LEU A 58 0.05 -2.84 -28.46
CA LEU A 58 0.31 -2.05 -27.26
C LEU A 58 -0.93 -1.24 -26.87
N ALA A 59 -1.24 -1.20 -25.58
CA ALA A 59 -1.62 0.04 -24.89
C ALA A 59 -1.69 -0.17 -23.36
N ALA A 60 -0.71 0.35 -22.63
CA ALA A 60 -0.94 1.00 -21.35
C ALA A 60 0.20 1.99 -21.09
N ALA A 61 -0.20 3.25 -20.95
CA ALA A 61 0.66 4.42 -20.89
C ALA A 61 1.38 4.56 -19.54
N ALA A 62 2.50 5.27 -19.59
CA ALA A 62 3.51 5.45 -18.56
C ALA A 62 3.01 6.13 -17.27
N ALA A 63 3.55 5.67 -16.14
CA ALA A 63 4.05 6.57 -15.10
C ALA A 63 5.58 6.59 -15.21
N LEU A 64 6.14 7.77 -15.47
CA LEU A 64 7.59 8.01 -15.50
C LEU A 64 8.17 7.80 -14.10
N ALA A 65 8.72 6.62 -13.84
CA ALA A 65 9.78 6.42 -12.88
C ALA A 65 10.96 5.83 -13.63
N VAL A 66 12.06 6.59 -13.75
CA VAL A 66 13.34 6.06 -14.21
C VAL A 66 13.93 5.25 -13.05
N GLY A 67 13.30 4.11 -12.75
CA GLY A 67 13.70 3.15 -11.74
C GLY A 67 13.94 1.80 -12.40
N ILE A 68 14.93 1.05 -11.92
CA ILE A 68 15.19 -0.29 -12.45
C ILE A 68 14.07 -1.20 -11.93
N VAL A 69 13.10 -1.52 -12.79
CA VAL A 69 12.10 -2.55 -12.53
C VAL A 69 12.75 -3.90 -12.76
N VAL A 70 12.86 -4.70 -11.71
CA VAL A 70 13.32 -6.09 -11.83
C VAL A 70 12.34 -6.98 -11.09
N GLY A 71 11.47 -7.62 -11.86
CA GLY A 71 10.64 -8.73 -11.40
C GLY A 71 11.42 -10.05 -11.45
N PRO A 72 10.84 -11.15 -10.92
CA PRO A 72 11.44 -12.47 -11.02
C PRO A 72 11.68 -12.84 -12.50
N SER A 73 12.96 -12.93 -12.85
CA SER A 73 13.58 -13.53 -14.03
C SER A 73 12.78 -13.61 -15.35
N LEU A 74 13.28 -12.84 -16.33
CA LEU A 74 13.07 -12.93 -17.78
C LEU A 74 13.58 -14.25 -18.42
N LEU A 75 13.37 -15.40 -17.76
CA LEU A 75 13.79 -16.71 -18.27
C LEU A 75 12.65 -17.73 -18.40
N ASP A 76 11.44 -17.40 -17.97
CA ASP A 76 10.23 -18.20 -18.21
C ASP A 76 9.23 -17.40 -19.06
N ASP A 77 9.46 -17.34 -20.37
CA ASP A 77 8.51 -16.83 -21.36
C ASP A 77 7.28 -17.76 -21.45
N ARG A 78 6.40 -17.68 -20.45
CA ARG A 78 5.00 -18.10 -20.55
C ARG A 78 4.13 -16.84 -20.52
N PRO A 79 3.35 -16.54 -21.57
CA PRO A 79 2.40 -15.44 -21.55
C PRO A 79 1.35 -15.71 -20.46
N GLY A 80 1.29 -14.86 -19.42
CA GLY A 80 0.18 -14.85 -18.46
C GLY A 80 0.52 -15.07 -16.98
N VAL A 81 1.79 -15.10 -16.55
CA VAL A 81 2.12 -15.18 -15.12
C VAL A 81 2.26 -13.76 -14.55
N SER A 82 1.24 -13.31 -13.81
CA SER A 82 1.35 -12.17 -12.90
C SER A 82 2.49 -12.42 -11.91
N SER A 83 3.49 -11.54 -11.83
CA SER A 83 4.61 -11.70 -10.89
C SER A 83 4.10 -11.73 -9.45
N SER A 84 4.58 -12.70 -8.65
CA SER A 84 4.24 -12.83 -7.23
C SER A 84 4.62 -11.60 -6.40
N TYR A 85 5.67 -10.89 -6.80
CA TYR A 85 6.04 -9.58 -6.27
C TYR A 85 6.75 -8.73 -7.33
N ALA A 86 6.83 -7.43 -7.07
CA ALA A 86 7.65 -6.48 -7.80
C ALA A 86 8.45 -5.63 -6.79
N VAL A 87 9.75 -5.44 -7.03
CA VAL A 87 10.58 -4.54 -6.22
C VAL A 87 11.26 -3.53 -7.13
N THR A 88 11.03 -2.26 -6.87
CA THR A 88 11.66 -1.15 -7.59
C THR A 88 12.48 -0.32 -6.64
N ARG A 89 13.70 0.06 -7.05
CA ARG A 89 14.55 0.98 -6.29
C ARG A 89 14.76 2.25 -7.11
N SER A 90 14.44 3.38 -6.51
CA SER A 90 14.69 4.69 -7.08
C SER A 90 16.17 5.10 -6.87
N PRO A 91 16.72 6.00 -7.71
CA PRO A 91 18.06 6.55 -7.51
C PRO A 91 18.25 7.22 -6.14
N GLU A 92 17.16 7.71 -5.54
CA GLU A 92 17.13 8.35 -4.22
C GLU A 92 17.15 7.33 -3.07
N GLY A 93 17.27 6.03 -3.34
CA GLY A 93 17.37 5.00 -2.31
C GLY A 93 16.03 4.54 -1.73
N ILE A 94 14.90 4.97 -2.33
CA ILE A 94 13.58 4.48 -1.97
C ILE A 94 13.32 3.16 -2.68
N VAL A 95 12.90 2.15 -1.92
CA VAL A 95 12.50 0.84 -2.41
C VAL A 95 10.99 0.71 -2.27
N ILE A 96 10.28 0.47 -3.38
CA ILE A 96 8.87 0.15 -3.40
C ILE A 96 8.73 -1.35 -3.65
N ILE A 97 7.95 -2.00 -2.79
CA ILE A 97 7.71 -3.44 -2.78
C ILE A 97 6.22 -3.62 -3.01
N GLU A 98 5.85 -4.41 -4.01
CA GLU A 98 4.50 -4.91 -4.22
C GLU A 98 4.51 -6.43 -4.11
N VAL A 99 3.61 -7.01 -3.34
CA VAL A 99 3.45 -8.46 -3.17
C VAL A 99 2.02 -8.83 -3.53
N ARG A 100 1.85 -9.60 -4.60
CA ARG A 100 0.54 -10.06 -5.11
C ARG A 100 0.29 -11.53 -4.79
N ASP A 101 1.36 -12.30 -4.61
CA ASP A 101 1.33 -13.69 -4.15
C ASP A 101 2.44 -13.91 -3.11
N PHE A 102 2.04 -14.32 -1.91
CA PHE A 102 2.92 -14.56 -0.77
C PHE A 102 3.69 -15.88 -0.85
N ALA A 103 3.44 -16.71 -1.88
CA ALA A 103 4.10 -17.99 -2.06
C ALA A 103 5.62 -17.88 -2.33
N ASP A 104 6.10 -16.76 -2.88
CA ASP A 104 7.53 -16.55 -3.19
C ASP A 104 8.22 -15.51 -2.27
N ALA A 105 7.93 -15.59 -0.97
CA ALA A 105 8.66 -14.81 0.04
C ALA A 105 10.20 -15.02 0.00
N PRO A 106 10.74 -16.24 -0.26
CA PRO A 106 12.19 -16.43 -0.43
C PRO A 106 12.77 -15.67 -1.64
N GLY A 107 12.02 -15.57 -2.74
CA GLY A 107 12.39 -14.73 -3.89
C GLY A 107 12.46 -13.26 -3.51
N LEU A 108 11.44 -12.76 -2.81
CA LEU A 108 11.38 -11.39 -2.31
C LEU A 108 12.56 -11.06 -1.39
N ALA A 109 12.91 -11.95 -0.45
CA ALA A 109 14.04 -11.80 0.46
C ALA A 109 15.36 -11.60 -0.31
N ARG A 110 15.63 -12.47 -1.29
CA ARG A 110 16.83 -12.37 -2.13
C ARG A 110 16.86 -11.06 -2.92
N ARG A 111 15.71 -10.65 -3.45
CA ARG A 111 15.61 -9.41 -4.23
C ARG A 111 15.90 -8.17 -3.39
N LEU A 112 15.43 -8.11 -2.15
CA LEU A 112 15.74 -7.01 -1.22
C LEU A 112 17.24 -6.97 -0.87
N ALA A 113 17.86 -8.13 -0.65
CA ALA A 113 19.29 -8.23 -0.39
C ALA A 113 20.13 -7.75 -1.59
N GLU A 114 19.77 -8.14 -2.82
CA GLU A 114 20.42 -7.67 -4.06
C GLU A 114 20.35 -6.15 -4.22
N LEU A 115 19.28 -5.53 -3.72
CA LEU A 115 19.08 -4.10 -3.73
C LEU A 115 19.74 -3.39 -2.55
N GLY A 116 20.48 -4.11 -1.70
CA GLY A 116 21.21 -3.55 -0.56
C GLY A 116 20.28 -3.02 0.54
N VAL A 117 19.06 -3.56 0.63
CA VAL A 117 18.19 -3.29 1.78
C VAL A 117 18.65 -4.18 2.94
N PRO A 118 19.01 -3.63 4.11
CA PRO A 118 19.32 -4.43 5.29
C PRO A 118 18.00 -5.00 5.83
N ALA A 119 17.58 -6.14 5.28
CA ALA A 119 16.32 -6.77 5.62
C ALA A 119 16.46 -8.29 5.74
N VAL A 120 15.70 -8.84 6.68
CA VAL A 120 15.43 -10.28 6.79
C VAL A 120 13.95 -10.46 6.52
N VAL A 121 13.61 -11.35 5.58
CA VAL A 121 12.21 -11.70 5.30
C VAL A 121 12.01 -13.16 5.68
N ASP A 122 11.13 -13.40 6.65
CA ASP A 122 10.82 -14.72 7.15
C ASP A 122 9.45 -15.17 6.66
N LEU A 123 9.40 -16.36 6.06
CA LEU A 123 8.15 -17.04 5.74
C LEU A 123 7.79 -17.97 6.90
N VAL A 124 6.67 -17.69 7.55
CA VAL A 124 6.21 -18.46 8.70
C VAL A 124 4.90 -19.16 8.36
N PRO A 125 4.84 -20.50 8.39
CA PRO A 125 3.61 -21.23 8.14
C PRO A 125 2.50 -20.85 9.12
N GLU A 126 1.25 -20.98 8.68
CA GLU A 126 0.08 -20.78 9.53
C GLU A 126 0.16 -21.63 10.82
N GLY A 127 -0.18 -21.02 11.96
CA GLY A 127 -0.10 -21.66 13.28
C GLY A 127 1.32 -21.79 13.85
N SER A 128 2.32 -21.19 13.20
CA SER A 128 3.70 -21.10 13.70
C SER A 128 4.09 -19.65 13.94
N ARG A 129 5.15 -19.45 14.71
CA ARG A 129 5.83 -18.15 14.87
C ARG A 129 7.35 -18.35 14.88
N CYS A 130 8.08 -17.27 14.65
CA CYS A 130 9.51 -17.28 14.97
C CYS A 130 9.69 -17.19 16.48
N ARG A 131 10.59 -18.01 17.04
CA ARG A 131 10.98 -17.90 18.44
C ARG A 131 11.64 -16.55 18.72
N GLU A 132 11.14 -15.85 19.73
CA GLU A 132 11.71 -14.61 20.23
C GLU A 132 12.49 -14.83 21.55
N PRO A 133 13.47 -13.97 21.89
CA PRO A 133 13.94 -12.82 21.12
C PRO A 133 14.89 -13.23 19.98
N ARG A 134 14.77 -12.58 18.82
CA ARG A 134 15.69 -12.73 17.69
C ARG A 134 16.77 -11.66 17.63
N GLY A 135 16.56 -10.55 18.29
CA GLY A 135 17.48 -9.43 18.30
C GLY A 135 17.02 -8.39 19.31
N VAL A 136 17.69 -7.24 19.31
CA VAL A 136 17.27 -6.08 20.12
C VAL A 136 16.37 -5.20 19.25
N THR A 137 15.09 -5.06 19.61
CA THR A 137 14.17 -4.15 18.91
C THR A 137 14.64 -2.70 19.01
N VAL A 138 14.42 -1.94 17.94
CA VAL A 138 14.66 -0.49 17.90
C VAL A 138 13.32 0.21 18.12
N ASP A 139 13.21 0.90 19.26
CA ASP A 139 11.97 1.64 19.60
C ASP A 139 11.94 3.03 18.94
N ASP A 140 13.10 3.68 18.79
CA ASP A 140 13.25 4.98 18.13
C ASP A 140 13.48 4.80 16.62
N ILE A 141 12.41 4.45 15.91
CA ILE A 141 12.43 4.23 14.46
C ILE A 141 12.44 5.58 13.72
N PRO A 142 13.40 5.84 12.83
CA PRO A 142 13.42 7.06 12.02
C PRO A 142 12.11 7.23 11.24
N LYS A 143 11.47 8.40 11.39
CA LYS A 143 10.26 8.73 10.64
C LYS A 143 10.49 8.56 9.14
N GLY A 144 9.60 7.81 8.49
CA GLY A 144 9.64 7.57 7.05
C GLY A 144 10.59 6.45 6.61
N LEU A 145 11.28 5.76 7.53
CA LEU A 145 12.13 4.60 7.21
C LEU A 145 11.37 3.55 6.40
N TYR A 146 10.15 3.21 6.80
CA TYR A 146 9.26 2.36 6.03
C TYR A 146 7.81 2.84 6.16
N SER A 147 6.97 2.46 5.18
CA SER A 147 5.52 2.57 5.32
C SER A 147 4.97 1.28 5.92
N LEU A 148 3.81 1.36 6.57
CA LEU A 148 3.08 0.15 6.87
C LEU A 148 2.69 -0.52 5.55
N PRO A 149 2.65 -1.86 5.50
CA PRO A 149 2.10 -2.56 4.36
C PRO A 149 0.62 -2.15 4.11
N GLU A 150 0.28 -1.78 2.88
CA GLU A 150 -1.04 -1.28 2.46
C GLU A 150 -1.59 -2.13 1.31
N ASN A 151 -2.91 -2.14 1.07
CA ASN A 151 -3.45 -2.81 -0.12
C ASN A 151 -3.04 -2.09 -1.41
N ILE A 152 -2.74 -2.84 -2.47
CA ILE A 152 -2.46 -2.27 -3.80
C ILE A 152 -3.73 -1.64 -4.35
N THR A 153 -3.70 -0.33 -4.61
CA THR A 153 -4.85 0.42 -5.10
C THR A 153 -5.22 0.00 -6.53
N GLY A 154 -6.48 -0.37 -6.75
CA GLY A 154 -7.00 -0.69 -8.08
C GLY A 154 -6.61 -2.06 -8.64
N ASP A 155 -6.13 -2.99 -7.80
CA ASP A 155 -5.86 -4.37 -8.21
C ASP A 155 -7.15 -5.23 -8.21
N PRO A 156 -7.64 -5.67 -9.39
CA PRO A 156 -8.84 -6.51 -9.49
C PRO A 156 -8.62 -7.97 -9.07
N HIS A 157 -7.38 -8.40 -8.78
CA HIS A 157 -7.02 -9.81 -8.58
C HIS A 157 -6.70 -10.26 -7.13
N GLY A 158 -6.72 -9.40 -6.11
CA GLY A 158 -6.66 -9.89 -4.71
C GLY A 158 -6.01 -8.96 -3.68
N PRO A 159 -5.89 -9.41 -2.41
CA PRO A 159 -5.39 -8.62 -1.27
C PRO A 159 -3.85 -8.51 -1.31
N GLY A 160 -3.31 -7.99 -2.42
CA GLY A 160 -1.89 -7.73 -2.58
C GLY A 160 -1.47 -6.52 -1.75
N TRP A 161 -0.24 -6.53 -1.26
CA TRP A 161 0.30 -5.50 -0.38
C TRP A 161 1.35 -4.67 -1.10
N GLN A 162 1.43 -3.38 -0.79
CA GLN A 162 2.51 -2.47 -1.16
C GLN A 162 3.18 -1.91 0.09
N MET A 163 4.49 -1.69 0.02
CA MET A 163 5.26 -1.05 1.08
C MET A 163 6.43 -0.25 0.50
N ARG A 164 6.81 0.81 1.18
CA ARG A 164 8.01 1.61 0.88
C ARG A 164 9.07 1.42 1.97
N ILE A 165 10.34 1.39 1.59
CA ILE A 165 11.50 1.44 2.49
C ILE A 165 12.48 2.52 1.98
N ASP A 166 12.92 3.45 2.84
CA ASP A 166 14.01 4.39 2.53
C ASP A 166 15.33 3.86 3.08
N THR A 167 16.16 3.33 2.18
CA THR A 167 17.44 2.69 2.56
C THR A 167 18.45 3.65 3.19
N ARG A 168 18.27 4.97 3.05
CA ARG A 168 19.20 5.97 3.59
C ARG A 168 18.97 6.27 5.07
N LEU A 169 17.81 5.88 5.60
CA LEU A 169 17.41 6.17 6.97
C LEU A 169 17.84 5.08 7.97
N PHE A 170 18.34 3.93 7.50
CA PHE A 170 18.93 2.92 8.38
C PHE A 170 20.18 3.47 9.07
N ARG A 171 20.25 3.29 10.39
CA ARG A 171 21.50 3.50 11.12
C ARG A 171 22.39 2.25 10.94
N PRO A 172 23.72 2.39 11.03
CA PRO A 172 24.62 1.25 10.93
C PRO A 172 24.27 0.16 11.95
N GLY A 173 24.14 -1.09 11.47
CA GLY A 173 23.78 -2.23 12.32
C GLY A 173 22.29 -2.32 12.63
N GLU A 174 21.40 -1.73 11.83
CA GLU A 174 19.96 -1.94 11.91
C GLU A 174 19.48 -2.79 10.72
N THR A 175 18.58 -3.73 11.00
CA THR A 175 17.99 -4.66 10.04
C THR A 175 16.47 -4.66 10.17
N PHE A 176 15.79 -4.51 9.04
CA PHE A 176 14.34 -4.61 8.92
C PHE A 176 13.91 -6.07 8.87
N VAL A 177 13.22 -6.55 9.90
CA VAL A 177 12.70 -7.91 9.99
C VAL A 177 11.24 -7.91 9.57
N TRP A 178 10.95 -8.62 8.49
CA TRP A 178 9.62 -8.74 7.90
C TRP A 178 9.15 -10.18 7.94
N THR A 179 8.13 -10.46 8.74
CA THR A 179 7.51 -11.78 8.77
C THR A 179 6.27 -11.79 7.90
N ILE A 180 6.14 -12.81 7.06
CA ILE A 180 4.99 -13.05 6.19
C ILE A 180 4.44 -14.44 6.51
N SER A 181 3.13 -14.51 6.75
CA SER A 181 2.42 -15.75 7.02
C SER A 181 1.23 -15.90 6.06
N PRO A 182 1.39 -16.65 4.95
CA PRO A 182 0.28 -16.93 4.05
C PRO A 182 -0.77 -17.83 4.71
N HIS A 183 -2.04 -17.59 4.40
CA HIS A 183 -3.16 -18.38 4.92
C HIS A 183 -3.65 -19.40 3.89
N ALA A 184 -4.06 -20.59 4.35
CA ALA A 184 -4.50 -21.68 3.47
C ALA A 184 -5.73 -21.33 2.60
N HIS A 185 -6.54 -20.35 3.00
CA HIS A 185 -7.74 -19.89 2.30
C HIS A 185 -7.55 -18.59 1.51
N GLY A 186 -6.29 -18.16 1.33
CA GLY A 186 -5.94 -16.92 0.65
C GLY A 186 -5.68 -15.76 1.63
N GLY A 187 -4.89 -14.79 1.17
CA GLY A 187 -4.38 -13.69 1.99
C GLY A 187 -3.13 -14.05 2.81
N SER A 188 -2.65 -13.09 3.57
CA SER A 188 -1.51 -13.25 4.48
C SER A 188 -1.64 -12.33 5.69
N SER A 189 -0.96 -12.70 6.76
CA SER A 189 -0.64 -11.80 7.86
C SER A 189 0.81 -11.39 7.76
N THR A 190 1.12 -10.22 8.32
CA THR A 190 2.48 -9.70 8.27
C THR A 190 2.83 -8.87 9.49
N SER A 191 4.10 -8.92 9.90
CA SER A 191 4.67 -8.06 10.94
C SER A 191 5.97 -7.44 10.45
N THR A 192 6.19 -6.17 10.81
CA THR A 192 7.43 -5.44 10.49
C THR A 192 8.07 -4.96 11.79
N ILE A 193 9.35 -5.27 11.99
CA ILE A 193 10.10 -4.90 13.19
C ILE A 193 11.48 -4.41 12.77
N LEU A 194 11.93 -3.28 13.30
CA LEU A 194 13.33 -2.86 13.16
C LEU A 194 14.14 -3.44 14.33
N MET A 195 15.23 -4.13 14.03
CA MET A 195 16.11 -4.73 15.04
C MET A 195 17.56 -4.28 14.84
N LYS A 196 18.34 -4.30 15.92
CA LYS A 196 19.80 -4.17 15.85
C LYS A 196 20.43 -5.50 15.47
N ASP A 197 21.45 -5.43 14.65
CA ASP A 197 22.29 -6.56 14.31
C ASP A 197 23.06 -7.09 15.54
N PRO A 198 23.31 -8.40 15.59
CA PRO A 198 22.84 -9.42 14.64
C PRO A 198 21.38 -9.84 14.92
N VAL A 199 20.62 -10.13 13.85
CA VAL A 199 19.30 -10.77 13.92
C VAL A 199 19.47 -12.29 13.77
N ALA A 200 19.02 -13.05 14.78
CA ALA A 200 19.02 -14.50 14.76
C ALA A 200 18.05 -15.04 13.69
N PRO A 201 18.34 -16.21 13.08
CA PRO A 201 17.44 -16.83 12.10
C PRO A 201 16.09 -17.18 12.74
N CYS A 202 15.03 -17.22 11.93
CA CYS A 202 13.72 -17.66 12.40
C CYS A 202 13.76 -19.15 12.72
N VAL A 203 13.71 -19.48 14.01
CA VAL A 203 13.46 -20.85 14.49
C VAL A 203 11.97 -20.98 14.69
N LEU A 204 11.32 -21.77 13.85
CA LEU A 204 9.88 -22.00 13.94
C LEU A 204 9.54 -22.69 15.26
N GLU A 205 8.52 -22.18 15.92
CA GLU A 205 7.84 -22.83 17.03
C GLU A 205 6.34 -22.77 16.81
N ALA A 206 5.61 -23.70 17.43
CA ALA A 206 4.16 -23.65 17.43
C ALA A 206 3.74 -22.31 18.05
N ASP A 207 2.85 -21.60 17.35
CA ASP A 207 2.19 -20.46 17.95
C ASP A 207 1.36 -21.01 19.13
N PRO A 208 1.57 -20.56 20.39
CA PRO A 208 0.74 -20.97 21.52
C PRO A 208 -0.72 -20.57 21.33
N ASN A 209 -0.99 -19.64 20.41
CA ASN A 209 -2.31 -19.28 19.94
C ASN A 209 -2.43 -19.64 18.45
N PRO A 210 -2.41 -20.94 18.08
CA PRO A 210 -2.54 -21.34 16.67
C PRO A 210 -3.94 -21.01 16.12
N GLY A 211 -4.85 -20.62 17.02
CA GLY A 211 -6.19 -20.11 16.79
C GLY A 211 -6.37 -18.62 17.09
N SER A 212 -5.30 -17.83 17.32
CA SER A 212 -5.31 -16.46 16.76
C SER A 212 -5.25 -16.62 15.25
N ARG A 213 -6.39 -17.13 14.71
CA ARG A 213 -6.93 -16.72 13.44
C ARG A 213 -6.55 -15.25 13.33
N MET A 214 -6.10 -14.83 12.16
CA MET A 214 -6.45 -13.50 11.70
C MET A 214 -7.93 -13.37 12.07
N VAL A 215 -8.22 -12.71 13.20
CA VAL A 215 -9.59 -12.48 13.63
C VAL A 215 -10.12 -11.84 12.37
N ARG A 216 -11.07 -12.48 11.69
CA ARG A 216 -11.87 -11.75 10.71
C ARG A 216 -12.23 -10.52 11.51
N GLY A 217 -11.60 -9.37 11.19
CA GLY A 217 -11.46 -8.27 12.15
C GLY A 217 -12.81 -8.08 12.82
N PRO A 218 -12.85 -7.93 14.16
CA PRO A 218 -14.09 -8.01 14.92
C PRO A 218 -15.17 -7.28 14.13
N ALA A 219 -16.29 -7.96 13.87
CA ALA A 219 -17.15 -7.56 12.76
C ALA A 219 -17.58 -6.11 12.92
N LEU A 220 -17.71 -5.35 11.83
CA LEU A 220 -18.07 -3.93 11.92
C LEU A 220 -19.34 -3.77 12.75
N ALA A 221 -19.30 -2.88 13.73
CA ALA A 221 -20.38 -2.72 14.69
C ALA A 221 -21.67 -2.26 14.00
N ASP A 222 -21.56 -1.53 12.89
CA ASP A 222 -22.66 -0.93 12.15
C ASP A 222 -23.17 -1.74 10.95
N ARG A 223 -22.64 -2.95 10.74
CA ARG A 223 -23.17 -3.90 9.76
C ARG A 223 -24.64 -4.24 10.05
N GLN A 224 -25.35 -4.75 9.05
CA GLN A 224 -26.70 -5.29 9.25
C GLN A 224 -26.70 -6.39 10.33
N GLY A 225 -27.59 -6.27 11.32
CA GLY A 225 -27.66 -7.13 12.50
C GLY A 225 -26.57 -6.89 13.54
N GLY A 226 -25.75 -5.84 13.39
CA GLY A 226 -24.71 -5.43 14.33
C GLY A 226 -25.22 -4.53 15.47
N PRO A 227 -24.44 -4.36 16.55
CA PRO A 227 -24.85 -3.56 17.71
C PRO A 227 -25.10 -2.07 17.41
N LEU A 228 -24.41 -1.53 16.40
CA LEU A 228 -24.57 -0.17 15.88
C LEU A 228 -25.29 -0.12 14.53
N GLU A 229 -26.07 -1.14 14.16
CA GLU A 229 -26.84 -1.12 12.92
C GLU A 229 -27.62 0.21 12.76
N GLY A 230 -27.52 0.80 11.56
CA GLY A 230 -28.12 2.08 11.22
C GLY A 230 -27.42 3.31 11.81
N PHE A 231 -26.29 3.13 12.48
CA PHE A 231 -25.48 4.22 13.02
C PHE A 231 -24.04 4.12 12.51
N ARG A 232 -23.71 5.00 11.58
CA ARG A 232 -22.34 5.14 11.05
C ARG A 232 -21.44 5.79 12.10
N SER A 233 -20.42 5.07 12.55
CA SER A 233 -19.55 5.51 13.65
C SER A 233 -18.21 6.08 13.21
N ASP A 234 -17.75 5.77 11.98
CA ASP A 234 -16.51 6.27 11.43
C ASP A 234 -16.50 7.80 11.31
N GLU A 235 -15.33 8.38 11.58
CA GLU A 235 -14.98 9.80 11.51
C GLU A 235 -15.79 10.73 12.45
N LYS A 236 -16.54 10.15 13.40
CA LYS A 236 -17.23 10.88 14.47
C LYS A 236 -16.33 11.12 15.67
N SER A 237 -16.78 12.02 16.53
CA SER A 237 -16.15 12.20 17.85
C SER A 237 -16.48 11.02 18.77
N VAL A 238 -15.57 10.70 19.69
CA VAL A 238 -15.79 9.69 20.73
C VAL A 238 -17.03 10.03 21.56
N GLY A 239 -17.26 11.31 21.85
CA GLY A 239 -18.44 11.77 22.60
C GLY A 239 -19.77 11.41 21.90
N GLU A 240 -19.85 11.62 20.59
CA GLU A 240 -21.04 11.25 19.80
C GLU A 240 -21.29 9.73 19.82
N VAL A 241 -20.23 8.94 19.62
CA VAL A 241 -20.35 7.47 19.60
C VAL A 241 -20.68 6.94 21.00
N ARG A 242 -20.07 7.48 22.06
CA ARG A 242 -20.42 7.15 23.47
C ARG A 242 -21.88 7.43 23.78
N ALA A 243 -22.42 8.56 23.32
CA ALA A 243 -23.83 8.90 23.52
C ALA A 243 -24.76 7.86 22.87
N GLU A 244 -24.42 7.40 21.65
CA GLU A 244 -25.18 6.36 20.98
C GLU A 244 -25.04 5.00 21.68
N LEU A 245 -23.83 4.61 22.09
CA LEU A 245 -23.61 3.38 22.85
C LEU A 245 -24.40 3.39 24.16
N ALA A 246 -24.42 4.51 24.88
CA ALA A 246 -25.21 4.68 26.09
C ALA A 246 -26.71 4.52 25.82
N ARG A 247 -27.24 5.13 24.74
CA ARG A 247 -28.64 4.98 24.31
C ARG A 247 -29.00 3.51 24.05
N ARG A 248 -28.06 2.74 23.50
CA ARG A 248 -28.22 1.30 23.21
C ARG A 248 -27.81 0.38 24.37
N LYS A 249 -27.38 0.94 25.52
CA LYS A 249 -26.88 0.20 26.69
C LYS A 249 -25.68 -0.70 26.38
N LEU A 250 -24.81 -0.24 25.48
CA LEU A 250 -23.57 -0.89 25.08
C LEU A 250 -22.39 -0.26 25.85
N LYS A 251 -21.36 -1.06 26.07
CA LYS A 251 -20.08 -0.61 26.66
C LYS A 251 -19.09 -0.25 25.55
N ALA A 252 -18.26 0.75 25.82
CA ALA A 252 -17.15 1.13 24.94
C ALA A 252 -15.82 0.61 25.52
N THR A 253 -15.01 -0.04 24.70
CA THR A 253 -13.56 -0.20 24.91
C THR A 253 -12.81 0.56 23.82
N TYR A 254 -11.52 0.82 24.03
CA TYR A 254 -10.73 1.63 23.10
C TYR A 254 -9.51 0.87 22.63
N LEU A 255 -9.21 1.04 21.35
CA LEU A 255 -7.90 0.75 20.77
C LEU A 255 -7.31 2.07 20.31
N ILE A 256 -6.34 2.58 21.06
CA ILE A 256 -5.63 3.82 20.72
C ILE A 256 -4.65 3.49 19.60
N VAL A 257 -4.71 4.24 18.51
CA VAL A 257 -3.81 4.02 17.38
C VAL A 257 -2.96 5.25 17.10
N ASP A 258 -1.75 5.02 16.63
CA ASP A 258 -0.87 6.04 16.10
C ASP A 258 -0.87 5.98 14.58
N VAL A 259 -1.04 7.15 13.97
CA VAL A 259 -1.14 7.32 12.52
C VAL A 259 0.12 8.05 12.02
N PRO A 260 0.88 7.46 11.08
CA PRO A 260 2.04 8.10 10.50
C PRO A 260 1.73 9.45 9.85
N GLU A 261 2.67 10.38 9.94
CA GLU A 261 2.56 11.70 9.32
C GLU A 261 2.53 11.59 7.79
N GLY A 262 1.56 12.26 7.14
CA GLY A 262 1.34 12.15 5.69
C GLY A 262 0.51 10.95 5.22
N ASN A 263 -0.19 10.28 6.15
CA ASN A 263 -0.87 8.99 5.98
C ASN A 263 -1.58 8.76 4.62
N PRO A 264 -1.08 7.84 3.77
CA PRO A 264 -1.80 7.33 2.60
C PRO A 264 -2.83 6.22 2.94
N GLY A 265 -2.77 5.66 4.15
CA GLY A 265 -3.55 4.53 4.67
C GLY A 265 -2.74 3.73 5.69
N GLY A 266 -3.37 3.17 6.72
CA GLY A 266 -2.73 2.38 7.78
C GLY A 266 -2.64 3.07 9.15
N TYR A 267 -2.47 2.26 10.18
CA TYR A 267 -2.24 2.67 11.58
C TYR A 267 -1.45 1.59 12.34
N ALA A 268 -0.82 1.98 13.45
CA ALA A 268 -0.25 1.05 14.42
C ALA A 268 -0.98 1.20 15.76
N GLU A 269 -1.07 0.13 16.56
CA GLU A 269 -1.51 0.28 17.94
C GLU A 269 -0.53 1.15 18.71
N SER A 270 -1.04 2.11 19.47
CA SER A 270 -0.20 2.96 20.30
C SER A 270 0.44 2.14 21.41
N PRO A 271 1.73 2.34 21.73
CA PRO A 271 2.38 1.64 22.85
C PRO A 271 1.76 2.00 24.21
N ASP A 272 1.04 3.12 24.29
CA ASP A 272 0.35 3.57 25.51
C ASP A 272 -1.17 3.48 25.36
N GLN A 273 -1.69 2.29 25.65
CA GLN A 273 -3.14 2.02 25.70
C GLN A 273 -3.80 2.51 27.01
N THR A 274 -3.05 3.12 27.92
CA THR A 274 -3.56 3.52 29.25
C THR A 274 -4.06 4.96 29.31
N ARG A 275 -3.88 5.73 28.22
CA ARG A 275 -4.35 7.12 28.16
C ARG A 275 -5.86 7.21 28.30
N THR A 276 -6.30 8.26 28.97
CA THR A 276 -7.73 8.56 29.05
C THR A 276 -8.22 9.11 27.72
N VAL A 277 -9.10 8.38 27.04
CA VAL A 277 -9.69 8.79 25.76
C VAL A 277 -10.72 9.91 25.99
N GLY A 278 -10.45 11.08 25.44
CA GLY A 278 -11.31 12.26 25.49
C GLY A 278 -12.52 12.14 24.55
N ASP A 279 -13.56 12.93 24.82
CA ASP A 279 -14.77 12.95 23.96
C ASP A 279 -14.53 13.61 22.60
N ASP A 280 -13.50 14.45 22.50
CA ASP A 280 -13.05 15.17 21.30
C ASP A 280 -12.17 14.33 20.37
N TRP A 281 -11.75 13.15 20.81
CA TRP A 281 -10.99 12.21 19.99
C TRP A 281 -11.82 11.71 18.81
N THR A 282 -11.15 11.28 17.73
CA THR A 282 -11.83 10.78 16.53
C THR A 282 -11.93 9.26 16.58
N VAL A 283 -13.13 8.73 16.33
CA VAL A 283 -13.39 7.31 16.07
C VAL A 283 -13.18 7.04 14.58
N TRP A 284 -12.33 6.09 14.23
CA TRP A 284 -12.07 5.73 12.83
C TRP A 284 -12.82 4.50 12.39
N GLU A 285 -13.08 3.58 13.32
CA GLU A 285 -13.91 2.40 13.10
C GLU A 285 -14.41 1.88 14.44
N ALA A 286 -15.54 1.17 14.41
CA ALA A 286 -16.10 0.50 15.58
C ALA A 286 -16.33 -0.99 15.30
N PHE A 287 -15.94 -1.82 16.26
CA PHE A 287 -15.97 -3.26 16.11
C PHE A 287 -16.84 -3.96 17.17
N ASP A 288 -17.63 -4.92 16.72
CA ASP A 288 -18.40 -5.87 17.52
C ASP A 288 -17.45 -6.92 18.08
N THR A 289 -17.20 -6.86 19.39
CA THR A 289 -16.16 -7.68 20.06
C THR A 289 -16.78 -8.76 20.94
N GLU A 290 -17.33 -8.34 22.08
CA GLU A 290 -18.02 -9.20 23.03
C GLU A 290 -19.49 -8.78 23.14
N PRO A 291 -20.40 -9.68 23.54
CA PRO A 291 -21.80 -9.33 23.73
C PRO A 291 -22.00 -8.09 24.61
N GLY A 292 -22.55 -7.03 24.01
CA GLY A 292 -22.81 -5.77 24.70
C GLY A 292 -21.61 -4.81 24.77
N THR A 293 -20.50 -5.11 24.09
CA THR A 293 -19.28 -4.30 24.07
C THR A 293 -18.88 -3.97 22.63
N VAL A 294 -18.59 -2.70 22.38
CA VAL A 294 -18.07 -2.19 21.12
C VAL A 294 -16.67 -1.63 21.37
N GLN A 295 -15.68 -2.08 20.61
CA GLN A 295 -14.34 -1.51 20.62
C GLN A 295 -14.25 -0.38 19.62
N LEU A 296 -13.75 0.78 20.04
CA LEU A 296 -13.58 1.96 19.21
C LEU A 296 -12.10 2.13 18.87
N LEU A 297 -11.79 2.15 17.58
CA LEU A 297 -10.47 2.53 17.08
C LEU A 297 -10.35 4.05 17.10
N VAL A 298 -9.41 4.62 17.87
CA VAL A 298 -9.40 6.05 18.14
C VAL A 298 -8.02 6.70 18.01
N THR A 299 -8.02 7.97 17.59
CA THR A 299 -6.86 8.87 17.70
C THR A 299 -7.25 10.15 18.41
N GLU A 300 -6.28 10.75 19.11
CA GLU A 300 -6.45 12.06 19.72
C GLU A 300 -6.62 13.16 18.67
N ARG A 301 -5.76 13.14 17.63
CA ARG A 301 -5.81 14.10 16.54
C ARG A 301 -6.67 13.57 15.41
N ARG A 302 -7.52 14.43 14.84
CA ARG A 302 -8.20 14.13 13.58
C ARG A 302 -7.17 14.14 12.44
N HIS A 303 -7.29 13.17 11.54
CA HIS A 303 -6.50 13.04 10.32
C HIS A 303 -7.34 13.36 9.09
N ASP A 304 -6.70 13.78 8.00
CA ASP A 304 -7.39 14.17 6.76
C ASP A 304 -8.05 12.99 6.02
N ARG A 305 -7.64 11.76 6.34
CA ARG A 305 -8.13 10.51 5.77
C ARG A 305 -8.32 9.47 6.85
N ASN A 306 -9.30 8.59 6.67
CA ASN A 306 -9.50 7.45 7.56
C ASN A 306 -8.27 6.52 7.50
N PRO A 307 -7.57 6.28 8.62
CA PRO A 307 -6.36 5.47 8.63
C PRO A 307 -6.63 3.98 8.45
N VAL A 308 -7.87 3.50 8.61
CA VAL A 308 -8.22 2.10 8.40
C VAL A 308 -8.26 1.76 6.90
N TYR A 309 -8.68 2.72 6.08
CA TYR A 309 -8.98 2.46 4.67
C TYR A 309 -8.31 3.43 3.67
N GLY A 310 -7.61 4.46 4.15
CA GLY A 310 -6.90 5.45 3.31
C GLY A 310 -7.81 6.43 2.55
N GLY A 311 -9.14 6.41 2.79
CA GLY A 311 -10.11 7.24 2.09
C GLY A 311 -11.54 7.06 2.61
N PRO A 312 -12.56 7.65 1.93
CA PRO A 312 -13.96 7.50 2.32
C PRO A 312 -14.38 6.03 2.25
N ARG A 313 -15.00 5.52 3.32
CA ARG A 313 -15.42 4.12 3.42
C ARG A 313 -16.35 3.68 2.28
N ASP A 314 -17.20 4.59 1.81
CA ASP A 314 -18.20 4.33 0.75
C ASP A 314 -17.55 4.04 -0.61
N ALA A 315 -16.27 4.38 -0.79
CA ALA A 315 -15.51 4.04 -1.99
C ALA A 315 -15.03 2.57 -2.01
N LEU A 316 -15.14 1.84 -0.89
CA LEU A 316 -14.49 0.54 -0.68
C LEU A 316 -15.46 -0.60 -0.32
N LEU A 317 -16.68 -0.29 0.10
CA LEU A 317 -17.74 -1.27 0.36
C LEU A 317 -18.97 -0.91 -0.50
N PRO A 318 -19.16 -1.53 -1.69
CA PRO A 318 -20.43 -1.40 -2.40
C PRO A 318 -21.55 -2.02 -1.56
N GLU A 319 -22.70 -1.34 -1.51
CA GLU A 319 -23.93 -1.76 -0.80
C GLU A 319 -24.36 -3.21 -1.12
#